data_AF-A0A1R1PPS4-F1
#
_entry.id   AF-A0A1R1PPS4-F1
#
_cell.length_a   1.000
_cell.length_b   1.000
_cell.length_c   1.000
_cell.angle_alpha   90.00
_cell.angle_beta   90.00
_cell.angle_gamma   90.00
#
_symmetry.space_group_name_H-M   'P 1'
#
loop_
_entity.id
_entity.type
_entity.pdbx_description
1 polymer ?
#
loop_
_entity_poly.entity_id
_entity_poly.type
_entity_poly.pdbx_seq_one_letter_code
_entity_poly.pdbx_strand_id
1 'polypeptide(L)'
;PRHGRYLAVAAMFRGRVSTNEVEHQMLQVQNKNASMFVEWIPNNVKTAVCDIPPVGMSMAATFVGNSTAIQELFQRVNEQFSLMFRRKAFLHWYTDEGMDEMEFTEAESNMNDLISEYQQYQEATAEDDFSAGNYDENAMQEDEYGQQMDQDQ
;
A
#
# COMPACT_ATOMS: atom_id res chain seq x y z
N PRO A 1 5.79 3.07 12.21
CA PRO A 1 4.51 2.37 12.47
C PRO A 1 4.79 0.89 12.73
N ARG A 2 4.54 0.40 13.96
CA ARG A 2 4.88 -0.99 14.34
C ARG A 2 3.74 -1.98 14.09
N HIS A 3 2.56 -1.49 13.72
CA HIS A 3 1.33 -2.29 13.55
C HIS A 3 0.98 -2.55 12.08
N GLY A 4 1.98 -2.55 11.19
CA GLY A 4 1.74 -2.89 9.78
C GLY A 4 3.02 -3.24 9.04
N ARG A 5 2.87 -3.53 7.75
CA ARG A 5 3.96 -3.93 6.86
C ARG A 5 4.17 -2.87 5.78
N TYR A 6 5.39 -2.75 5.28
CA TYR A 6 5.75 -1.91 4.15
C TYR A 6 5.56 -2.68 2.85
N LEU A 7 4.74 -2.12 1.96
CA LEU A 7 4.56 -2.60 0.60
C LEU A 7 5.73 -2.14 -0.28
N ALA A 8 6.05 -0.84 -0.21
CA ALA A 8 7.14 -0.23 -0.93
C ALA A 8 7.72 0.94 -0.13
N VAL A 9 9.02 1.20 -0.32
CA VAL A 9 9.74 2.27 0.37
C VAL A 9 10.65 2.99 -0.60
N ALA A 10 10.64 4.32 -0.55
CA ALA A 10 11.66 5.18 -1.13
C ALA A 10 12.37 5.98 -0.03
N ALA A 11 13.69 5.85 0.05
CA ALA A 11 14.53 6.60 0.98
C ALA A 11 15.49 7.50 0.21
N MET A 12 15.32 8.82 0.34
CA MET A 12 16.15 9.82 -0.31
C MET A 12 17.08 10.47 0.72
N PHE A 13 18.38 10.28 0.53
CA PHE A 13 19.42 10.90 1.34
C PHE A 13 19.96 12.13 0.62
N ARG A 14 20.18 13.21 1.37
CA ARG A 14 20.67 14.49 0.87
C ARG A 14 21.90 14.94 1.66
N GLY A 15 22.91 15.46 0.97
CA GLY A 15 24.19 15.87 1.54
C GLY A 15 25.34 14.98 1.07
N ARG A 16 26.57 15.28 1.51
CA ARG A 16 27.77 14.48 1.18
C ARG A 16 27.78 13.18 1.98
N VAL A 17 27.09 12.16 1.49
CA VAL A 17 27.03 10.82 2.07
C VAL A 17 27.57 9.79 1.08
N SER A 18 28.24 8.75 1.59
CA SER A 18 28.74 7.65 0.76
C SER A 18 27.58 6.75 0.34
N THR A 19 27.40 6.54 -0.97
CA THR A 19 26.35 5.64 -1.50
C THR A 19 26.50 4.22 -0.96
N ASN A 20 27.73 3.73 -0.84
CA ASN A 20 28.01 2.39 -0.30
C ASN A 20 27.56 2.27 1.18
N GLU A 21 27.84 3.30 1.98
CA GLU A 21 27.41 3.30 3.38
C GLU A 21 25.88 3.34 3.49
N VAL A 22 25.21 4.15 2.66
CA VAL A 22 23.74 4.21 2.58
C VAL A 22 23.16 2.84 2.23
N GLU A 23 23.67 2.18 1.19
CA GLU A 23 23.22 0.85 0.79
C GLU A 23 23.41 -0.19 1.89
N HIS A 24 24.58 -0.20 2.53
CA HIS A 24 24.88 -1.12 3.64
C HIS A 24 23.93 -0.91 4.83
N GLN A 25 23.67 0.34 5.23
CA GLN A 25 22.74 0.65 6.31
C GLN A 25 21.30 0.25 5.96
N MET A 26 20.87 0.52 4.73
CA MET A 26 19.52 0.18 4.27
C MET A 26 19.30 -1.33 4.18
N LEU A 27 20.31 -2.09 3.79
CA LEU A 27 20.27 -3.55 3.84
C LEU A 27 20.20 -4.06 5.29
N GLN A 28 20.98 -3.46 6.21
CA GLN A 28 20.95 -3.84 7.62
C GLN A 28 19.57 -3.59 8.25
N VAL A 29 18.92 -2.47 7.94
CA VAL A 29 17.56 -2.17 8.44
C VAL A 29 16.55 -3.19 7.92
N GLN A 30 16.61 -3.55 6.64
CA GLN A 30 15.74 -4.58 6.05
C GLN A 30 15.95 -5.94 6.73
N ASN A 31 17.19 -6.40 6.86
CA ASN A 31 17.50 -7.70 7.45
C ASN A 31 17.08 -7.80 8.93
N LYS A 32 17.32 -6.75 9.72
CA LYS A 32 16.94 -6.72 11.15
C LYS A 32 15.43 -6.71 11.35
N ASN A 33 14.68 -6.21 10.38
CA ASN A 33 13.24 -5.96 10.49
C ASN A 33 12.46 -6.61 9.35
N ALA A 34 12.91 -7.76 8.85
CA ALA A 34 12.37 -8.38 7.63
C ALA A 34 10.86 -8.60 7.71
N SER A 35 10.32 -8.93 8.89
CA SER A 35 8.88 -9.10 9.11
C SER A 35 8.04 -7.84 8.87
N MET A 36 8.64 -6.64 8.99
CA MET A 36 7.96 -5.37 8.70
C MET A 36 7.87 -5.08 7.20
N PHE A 37 8.50 -5.87 6.33
CA PHE A 37 8.40 -5.72 4.88
C PHE A 37 7.60 -6.90 4.32
N VAL A 38 6.81 -6.64 3.27
CA VAL A 38 6.17 -7.73 2.55
C VAL A 38 7.19 -8.53 1.74
N GLU A 39 7.04 -9.84 1.74
CA GLU A 39 7.99 -10.78 1.11
C GLU A 39 7.66 -11.06 -0.37
N TRP A 40 6.39 -10.95 -0.75
CA TRP A 40 5.90 -11.17 -2.11
C TRP A 40 6.24 -10.01 -3.07
N ILE A 41 6.69 -8.85 -2.57
CA ILE A 41 7.29 -7.79 -3.39
C ILE A 41 8.81 -7.81 -3.19
N PRO A 42 9.58 -8.45 -4.09
CA PRO A 42 11.03 -8.48 -3.96
C PRO A 42 11.65 -7.08 -4.17
N ASN A 43 12.71 -6.77 -3.42
CA ASN A 43 13.47 -5.52 -3.55
C ASN A 43 12.61 -4.24 -3.47
N ASN A 44 11.60 -4.24 -2.59
CA ASN A 44 10.61 -3.19 -2.43
C ASN A 44 11.12 -1.89 -1.77
N VAL A 45 12.39 -1.86 -1.36
CA VAL A 45 13.06 -0.67 -0.83
C VAL A 45 14.02 -0.11 -1.87
N LYS A 46 13.80 1.15 -2.27
CA LYS A 46 14.69 1.90 -3.16
C LYS A 46 15.32 3.08 -2.44
N THR A 47 16.57 3.34 -2.76
CA THR A 47 17.34 4.43 -2.15
C THR A 47 17.83 5.38 -3.23
N ALA A 48 17.90 6.66 -2.91
CA ALA A 48 18.43 7.70 -3.77
C ALA A 48 19.35 8.61 -2.95
N VAL A 49 20.41 9.13 -3.58
CA VAL A 49 21.37 10.04 -2.96
C VAL A 49 21.48 11.31 -3.79
N CYS A 50 21.42 12.46 -3.12
CA CYS A 50 21.59 13.77 -3.73
C CYS A 50 22.65 14.56 -2.96
N ASP A 51 23.69 15.05 -3.64
CA ASP A 51 24.82 15.72 -2.99
C ASP A 51 24.47 17.08 -2.38
N ILE A 52 23.32 17.67 -2.74
CA ILE A 52 22.89 19.01 -2.30
C ILE A 52 21.98 18.86 -1.07
N PRO A 53 22.44 19.21 0.13
CA PRO A 53 21.62 19.16 1.33
C PRO A 53 20.58 20.29 1.36
N PRO A 54 19.54 20.18 2.20
CA PRO A 54 18.62 21.28 2.48
C PRO A 54 19.33 22.47 3.15
N VAL A 55 18.73 23.66 3.05
CA VAL A 55 19.25 24.88 3.69
C VAL A 55 19.29 24.70 5.21
N GLY A 56 20.44 25.03 5.82
CA GLY A 56 20.62 24.95 7.28
C GLY A 56 20.93 23.56 7.83
N MET A 57 21.10 22.55 6.96
CA MET A 57 21.44 21.18 7.35
C MET A 57 22.68 20.69 6.58
N SER A 58 23.53 19.90 7.23
CA SER A 58 24.68 19.24 6.57
C SER A 58 24.27 17.95 5.86
N MET A 59 23.25 17.27 6.37
CA MET A 59 22.65 16.08 5.79
C MET A 59 21.17 15.97 6.17
N ALA A 60 20.38 15.30 5.34
CA ALA A 60 18.99 14.96 5.63
C ALA A 60 18.61 13.64 4.97
N ALA A 61 17.62 12.94 5.52
CA ALA A 61 16.99 11.79 4.88
C ALA A 61 15.48 12.01 4.83
N THR A 62 14.86 11.69 3.69
CA THR A 62 13.42 11.71 3.50
C THR A 62 12.97 10.29 3.22
N PHE A 63 11.97 9.82 3.97
CA PHE A 63 11.42 8.48 3.86
C PHE A 63 9.98 8.57 3.38
N VAL A 64 9.69 7.89 2.28
CA VAL A 64 8.33 7.72 1.75
C VAL A 64 8.02 6.23 1.80
N GLY A 65 7.17 5.83 2.74
CA GLY A 65 6.76 4.45 2.90
C GLY A 65 5.29 4.27 2.52
N ASN A 66 5.03 3.38 1.57
CA ASN A 66 3.71 2.81 1.39
C ASN A 66 3.55 1.68 2.41
N SER A 67 2.83 1.94 3.50
CA SER A 67 2.65 0.99 4.60
C SER A 67 1.18 0.75 4.88
N THR A 68 0.83 -0.51 5.12
CA THR A 68 -0.53 -0.92 5.51
C THR A 68 -0.99 -0.26 6.81
N ALA A 69 -0.06 0.20 7.66
CA ALA A 69 -0.39 0.93 8.89
C ALA A 69 -1.12 2.27 8.63
N ILE A 70 -1.16 2.78 7.40
CA ILE A 70 -1.96 3.96 7.05
C ILE A 70 -3.46 3.74 7.30
N GLN A 71 -3.92 2.48 7.32
CA GLN A 71 -5.30 2.13 7.63
C GLN A 71 -5.75 2.67 9.00
N GLU A 72 -4.86 2.78 9.99
CA GLU A 72 -5.18 3.35 11.31
C GLU A 72 -5.62 4.83 11.20
N LEU A 73 -5.04 5.58 10.26
CA LEU A 73 -5.42 6.96 10.02
C LEU A 73 -6.81 7.04 9.40
N PHE A 74 -7.08 6.21 8.39
CA PHE A 74 -8.40 6.13 7.77
C PHE A 74 -9.46 5.68 8.76
N GLN A 75 -9.18 4.66 9.57
CA GLN A 75 -10.08 4.19 10.62
C GLN A 75 -10.43 5.30 11.60
N ARG A 76 -9.44 6.09 12.05
CA ARG A 76 -9.70 7.23 12.94
C ARG A 76 -10.59 8.30 12.29
N VAL A 77 -10.35 8.63 11.01
CA VAL A 77 -11.18 9.60 10.28
C VAL A 77 -12.60 9.07 10.11
N ASN A 78 -12.73 7.80 9.71
CA ASN A 78 -14.00 7.11 9.53
C ASN A 78 -14.81 7.08 10.83
N GLU A 79 -14.22 6.74 11.97
CA GLU A 79 -14.90 6.76 13.27
C GLU A 79 -15.48 8.13 13.62
N GLN A 80 -14.71 9.21 13.40
CA GLN A 80 -15.20 10.57 13.64
C GLN A 80 -16.31 10.95 12.65
N PHE A 81 -16.14 10.58 11.38
CA PHE A 81 -17.15 10.77 10.34
C PHE A 81 -18.46 10.07 10.71
N SER A 82 -18.44 8.77 11.01
CA SER A 82 -19.62 7.98 11.37
C SER A 82 -20.33 8.57 12.58
N LEU A 83 -19.61 9.06 13.60
CA LEU A 83 -20.19 9.69 14.78
C LEU A 83 -20.97 10.97 14.45
N MET A 84 -20.46 11.78 13.53
CA MET A 84 -21.10 13.02 13.08
C MET A 84 -22.28 12.72 12.14
N PHE A 85 -22.05 11.84 11.17
CA PHE A 85 -23.02 11.48 10.13
C PHE A 85 -24.25 10.79 10.71
N ARG A 86 -24.08 9.86 11.68
CA ARG A 86 -25.22 9.22 12.40
C ARG A 86 -26.12 10.23 13.12
N ARG A 87 -25.59 11.39 13.52
CA ARG A 87 -26.36 12.47 14.16
C ARG A 87 -26.86 13.50 13.16
N LYS A 88 -26.59 13.32 11.87
CA LYS A 88 -26.82 14.30 10.79
C LYS A 88 -26.27 15.69 11.14
N ALA A 89 -25.18 15.75 11.90
CA ALA A 89 -24.61 17.01 12.36
C ALA A 89 -23.95 17.75 11.19
N PHE A 90 -24.34 19.01 10.97
CA PHE A 90 -23.88 19.87 9.87
C PHE A 90 -24.13 19.35 8.44
N LEU A 91 -24.93 18.28 8.28
CA LEU A 91 -25.21 17.67 6.97
C LEU A 91 -25.86 18.66 5.99
N HIS A 92 -26.75 19.52 6.48
CA HIS A 92 -27.46 20.51 5.66
C HIS A 92 -26.53 21.45 4.86
N TRP A 93 -25.33 21.77 5.38
CA TRP A 93 -24.38 22.61 4.65
C TRP A 93 -23.90 22.00 3.33
N TYR A 94 -24.02 20.68 3.18
CA TYR A 94 -23.65 19.98 1.97
C TYR A 94 -24.87 19.70 1.09
N THR A 95 -25.99 19.29 1.70
CA THR A 95 -27.21 19.00 0.94
C THR A 95 -27.84 20.25 0.34
N ASP A 96 -27.74 21.40 1.03
CA ASP A 96 -28.26 22.68 0.51
C ASP A 96 -27.44 23.20 -0.68
N GLU A 97 -26.20 22.75 -0.83
CA GLU A 97 -25.33 23.00 -1.99
C GLU A 97 -25.53 21.98 -3.12
N GLY A 98 -26.46 21.02 -2.96
CA GLY A 98 -26.88 20.07 -3.99
C GLY A 98 -26.31 18.66 -3.87
N MET A 99 -25.61 18.32 -2.78
CA MET A 99 -25.10 16.98 -2.52
C MET A 99 -26.21 16.03 -2.02
N ASP A 100 -26.22 14.76 -2.44
CA ASP A 100 -27.14 13.75 -1.87
C ASP A 100 -26.57 13.12 -0.59
N GLU A 101 -27.43 12.83 0.40
CA GLU A 101 -27.05 12.08 1.59
C GLU A 101 -26.49 10.69 1.25
N MET A 102 -26.92 10.10 0.13
CA MET A 102 -26.36 8.83 -0.37
C MET A 102 -24.87 8.93 -0.70
N GLU A 103 -24.38 10.08 -1.20
CA GLU A 103 -22.96 10.26 -1.52
C GLU A 103 -22.07 10.16 -0.28
N PHE A 104 -22.57 10.57 0.89
CA PHE A 104 -21.87 10.39 2.16
C PHE A 104 -21.76 8.92 2.55
N THR A 105 -22.81 8.15 2.29
CA THR A 105 -22.84 6.71 2.58
C THR A 105 -21.89 5.96 1.64
N GLU A 106 -21.85 6.34 0.36
CA GLU A 106 -20.90 5.79 -0.62
C GLU A 106 -19.45 6.09 -0.21
N ALA A 107 -19.15 7.34 0.17
CA ALA A 107 -17.83 7.72 0.64
C ALA A 107 -17.40 6.97 1.92
N GLU A 108 -18.33 6.77 2.87
CA GLU A 108 -18.08 5.93 4.06
C GLU A 108 -17.79 4.48 3.67
N SER A 109 -18.56 3.91 2.73
CA SER A 109 -18.35 2.56 2.22
C SER A 109 -16.97 2.43 1.57
N ASN A 110 -16.61 3.33 0.66
CA ASN A 110 -15.32 3.29 -0.02
C ASN A 110 -14.14 3.42 0.96
N MET A 111 -14.29 4.21 2.02
CA MET A 111 -13.26 4.30 3.06
C MET A 111 -13.11 2.98 3.83
N ASN A 112 -14.22 2.30 4.15
CA ASN A 112 -14.18 0.98 4.80
C ASN A 112 -13.59 -0.10 3.89
N ASP A 113 -13.88 -0.05 2.60
CA ASP A 113 -13.33 -0.97 1.60
C ASP A 113 -11.80 -0.79 1.53
N LEU A 114 -11.31 0.45 1.44
CA LEU A 114 -9.87 0.76 1.42
C LEU A 114 -9.16 0.28 2.70
N ILE A 115 -9.78 0.45 3.87
CA ILE A 115 -9.24 -0.09 5.13
C ILE A 115 -9.12 -1.61 5.06
N SER A 116 -10.15 -2.28 4.55
CA SER A 116 -10.20 -3.74 4.42
C SER A 116 -9.15 -4.27 3.44
N GLU A 117 -8.92 -3.58 2.32
CA GLU A 117 -7.86 -3.90 1.36
C GLU A 117 -6.47 -3.83 2.02
N TYR A 118 -6.19 -2.78 2.79
CA TYR A 118 -4.92 -2.67 3.52
C TYR A 118 -4.74 -3.77 4.57
N GLN A 119 -5.82 -4.18 5.24
CA GLN A 119 -5.79 -5.30 6.18
C GLN A 119 -5.48 -6.62 5.46
N GLN A 120 -6.11 -6.87 4.31
CA GLN A 120 -5.84 -8.05 3.49
C GLN A 120 -4.36 -8.12 3.07
N TYR A 121 -3.79 -7.03 2.56
CA TYR A 121 -2.37 -7.01 2.18
C TYR A 121 -1.41 -7.16 3.36
N GLN A 122 -1.82 -6.74 4.56
CA GLN A 122 -1.02 -6.90 5.76
C GLN A 122 -0.90 -8.37 6.17
N GLU A 123 -2.00 -9.12 6.02
CA GLU A 123 -2.11 -10.54 6.37
C GLU A 123 -1.59 -11.47 5.26
N ALA A 124 -1.55 -10.99 4.01
CA ALA A 124 -1.06 -11.74 2.86
C ALA A 124 0.37 -12.28 3.04
N THR A 125 0.56 -13.53 2.66
CA THR A 125 1.84 -14.25 2.65
C THR A 125 2.28 -14.54 1.22
N ALA A 126 3.56 -14.86 1.01
CA ALA A 126 4.04 -15.23 -0.32
C ALA A 126 3.33 -16.49 -0.87
N GLU A 127 2.90 -17.41 -0.01
CA GLU A 127 2.21 -18.64 -0.41
C GLU A 127 0.84 -18.37 -1.05
N ASP A 128 0.16 -17.29 -0.64
CA ASP A 128 -1.15 -16.90 -1.16
C ASP A 128 -1.06 -16.44 -2.63
N ASP A 129 0.04 -15.79 -3.02
CA ASP A 129 0.30 -15.29 -4.38
C ASP A 129 0.54 -16.43 -5.39
N PHE A 130 1.24 -17.49 -4.98
CA PHE A 130 1.48 -18.69 -5.81
C PHE A 130 0.20 -19.49 -6.10
N SER A 131 -0.84 -19.34 -5.28
CA SER A 131 -2.14 -19.98 -5.53
C SER A 131 -2.94 -19.24 -6.61
N ALA A 132 -2.83 -17.91 -6.68
CA ALA A 132 -3.55 -17.08 -7.64
C ALA A 132 -2.97 -17.19 -9.07
N GLY A 133 -1.66 -17.34 -9.21
CA GLY A 133 -0.99 -17.50 -10.51
C GLY A 133 -1.26 -18.83 -11.21
N ASN A 134 -1.74 -19.86 -10.50
CA ASN A 134 -2.05 -21.17 -11.08
C ASN A 134 -3.41 -21.22 -11.77
N TYR A 135 -4.32 -20.29 -11.49
CA TYR A 135 -5.63 -20.25 -12.17
C TYR A 135 -5.54 -19.67 -13.59
N ASP A 136 -4.52 -18.84 -13.87
CA ASP A 136 -4.35 -18.19 -15.18
C ASP A 136 -3.59 -19.10 -16.17
N GLU A 137 -2.61 -19.88 -15.71
CA GLU A 137 -1.89 -20.84 -16.58
C GLU A 137 -2.72 -22.09 -16.93
N ASN A 138 -3.54 -22.59 -16.00
CA ASN A 138 -4.37 -23.78 -16.26
C ASN A 138 -5.56 -23.47 -17.20
N ALA A 139 -6.09 -22.24 -17.17
CA ALA A 139 -7.14 -21.82 -18.10
C ALA A 139 -6.62 -21.72 -19.55
N MET A 140 -5.37 -21.28 -19.74
CA MET A 140 -4.76 -21.19 -21.07
C MET A 140 -4.40 -22.58 -21.66
N GLN A 141 -4.04 -23.56 -20.82
CA GLN A 141 -3.75 -24.92 -21.31
C GLN A 141 -5.02 -25.69 -21.70
N GLU A 142 -6.12 -25.55 -20.97
CA GLU A 142 -7.39 -26.23 -21.33
C GLU A 142 -7.95 -25.75 -22.69
N ASP A 143 -7.80 -24.46 -23.02
CA ASP A 143 -8.22 -23.92 -24.31
C ASP A 143 -7.36 -24.40 -25.48
N GLU A 144 -6.05 -24.61 -25.26
CA GLU A 144 -5.12 -25.06 -26.30
C GLU A 144 -5.32 -26.55 -26.63
N TYR A 145 -5.56 -27.40 -25.61
CA TYR A 145 -5.91 -28.81 -25.82
C TYR A 145 -7.34 -29.00 -26.37
N GLY A 146 -8.28 -28.12 -26.04
CA GLY A 146 -9.65 -28.14 -26.57
C GLY A 146 -9.73 -27.80 -28.06
N GLN A 147 -8.91 -26.84 -28.53
CA GLN A 147 -8.88 -26.46 -29.95
C GLN A 147 -8.14 -27.47 -30.84
N GLN A 148 -7.22 -28.25 -30.28
CA GLN A 148 -6.45 -29.22 -31.05
C GLN A 148 -7.24 -30.51 -31.35
N MET A 149 -8.21 -30.86 -30.49
CA MET A 149 -9.08 -32.02 -30.69
C MET A 149 -10.20 -31.80 -31.73
N ASP A 150 -10.51 -30.55 -32.07
CA ASP A 150 -11.54 -30.17 -33.04
C ASP A 150 -11.00 -30.04 -34.48
N GLN A 151 -9.68 -30.05 -34.68
CA GLN A 151 -9.06 -29.98 -36.02
C GLN A 151 -8.75 -31.35 -36.64
N ASP A 152 -8.83 -32.43 -35.85
CA ASP A 152 -8.53 -33.81 -36.28
C ASP A 152 -9.78 -34.69 -36.49
N GLN A 153 -10.97 -34.11 -36.68
CA GLN A 153 -12.20 -34.81 -37.09
C GLN A 153 -12.68 -34.44 -38.49
#